data_AF-A0A2V9BG23-F1
#
_entry.id   AF-A0A2V9BG23-F1
#
_cell.length_a   1.000
_cell.length_b   1.000
_cell.length_c   1.000
_cell.angle_alpha   90.00
_cell.angle_beta   90.00
_cell.angle_gamma   90.00
#
_symmetry.space_group_name_H-M   'P 1'
#
loop_
_entity.id
_entity.type
_entity.pdbx_description
1 polymer ?
#
loop_
_entity_poly.entity_id
_entity_poly.type
_entity_poly.pdbx_seq_one_letter_code
_entity_poly.pdbx_strand_id
1 'polypeptide(L)'
;MERRHLMDHDQAVKSQVCEKYLLGELSPELRDAYEEHYFSCAECAIQLRTAAELIGASQQILPRTPAIGAKVPAPGGWFSWFKPWVAVPTFAALLLLLGYQSFVIVPKAKEQAASGAEQILFNSYPLRGVNTAGEDGRMLSIRPGEAFLLNFDFVPTRNFDSYIAQLQDGEGHTLLQLKIAGGNANREAHLPIPARMLHPGKYILAFYGDPGASGKIRSQNDAGRLPFTVEFGP
;
A
#
# COMPACT_ATOMS: atom_id res chain seq x y z
N MET A 1 -30.92 35.66 21.62
CA MET A 1 -31.44 36.13 20.32
C MET A 1 -30.95 35.15 19.28
N GLU A 2 -31.71 34.08 19.04
CA GLU A 2 -31.39 33.06 18.05
C GLU A 2 -31.63 33.67 16.66
N ARG A 3 -30.57 34.05 15.94
CA ARG A 3 -30.70 34.48 14.54
C ARG A 3 -31.01 33.23 13.73
N ARG A 4 -32.25 33.11 13.26
CA ARG A 4 -32.72 32.07 12.36
C ARG A 4 -32.01 32.23 11.02
N HIS A 5 -30.85 31.58 10.90
CA HIS A 5 -30.09 31.47 9.67
C HIS A 5 -30.89 30.60 8.68
N LEU A 6 -30.94 30.98 7.40
CA LEU A 6 -31.77 30.31 6.38
C LEU A 6 -31.44 28.80 6.25
N MET A 7 -30.20 28.45 6.57
CA MET A 7 -29.65 27.11 6.68
C MET A 7 -29.15 26.91 8.10
N ASP A 8 -29.49 25.78 8.71
CA ASP A 8 -28.97 25.35 10.01
C ASP A 8 -27.75 24.43 9.83
N HIS A 9 -26.83 24.46 10.80
CA HIS A 9 -25.63 23.64 10.81
C HIS A 9 -25.97 22.14 10.73
N ASP A 10 -26.92 21.68 11.55
CA ASP A 10 -27.34 20.27 11.55
C ASP A 10 -27.93 19.84 10.20
N GLN A 11 -28.64 20.74 9.52
CA GLN A 11 -29.12 20.48 8.16
C GLN A 11 -28.00 20.44 7.14
N ALA A 12 -27.01 21.34 7.23
CA ALA A 12 -25.86 21.37 6.35
C ALA A 12 -25.04 20.08 6.44
N VAL A 13 -24.85 19.56 7.65
CA VAL A 13 -24.14 18.31 7.92
C VAL A 13 -24.96 17.11 7.42
N LYS A 14 -26.24 16.99 7.79
CA LYS A 14 -27.09 15.85 7.41
C LYS A 14 -27.27 15.71 5.90
N SER A 15 -27.32 16.82 5.19
CA SER A 15 -27.53 16.83 3.74
C SER A 15 -26.24 16.89 2.92
N GLN A 16 -25.08 16.84 3.58
CA GLN A 16 -23.75 16.84 2.98
C GLN A 16 -23.54 18.01 2.02
N VAL A 17 -23.96 19.21 2.45
CA VAL A 17 -23.91 20.40 1.60
C VAL A 17 -22.48 20.83 1.32
N CYS A 18 -21.57 20.67 2.27
CA CYS A 18 -20.16 20.98 2.09
C CYS A 18 -19.54 20.17 0.95
N GLU A 19 -19.80 18.86 0.92
CA GLU A 19 -19.27 17.94 -0.08
C GLU A 19 -19.86 18.23 -1.46
N LYS A 20 -21.18 18.40 -1.53
CA LYS A 20 -21.87 18.78 -2.77
C LYS A 20 -21.39 20.13 -3.30
N TYR A 21 -21.02 21.06 -2.41
CA TYR A 21 -20.57 22.40 -2.78
C TYR A 21 -19.24 22.31 -3.51
N LEU A 22 -18.31 21.53 -2.96
CA LEU A 22 -17.00 21.26 -3.55
C LEU A 22 -17.08 20.45 -4.84
N LEU A 23 -18.07 19.54 -4.97
CA LEU A 23 -18.31 18.76 -6.18
C LEU A 23 -19.08 19.52 -7.28
N GLY A 24 -19.59 20.72 -6.97
CA GLY A 24 -20.38 21.52 -7.92
C GLY A 24 -21.81 21.01 -8.16
N GLU A 25 -22.32 20.14 -7.29
CA GLU A 25 -23.62 19.46 -7.42
C GLU A 25 -24.78 20.23 -6.78
N LEU A 26 -24.51 21.36 -6.14
CA LEU A 26 -25.55 22.22 -5.56
C LEU A 26 -26.32 23.03 -6.61
N SER A 27 -27.64 23.13 -6.39
CA SER A 27 -28.47 24.12 -7.06
C SER A 27 -28.03 25.54 -6.66
N PRO A 28 -28.25 26.55 -7.52
CA PRO A 28 -27.84 27.92 -7.23
C PRO A 28 -28.47 28.45 -5.93
N GLU A 29 -29.75 28.16 -5.68
CA GLU A 29 -30.46 28.62 -4.48
C GLU A 29 -29.88 28.03 -3.17
N LEU A 30 -29.55 26.74 -3.18
CA LEU A 30 -28.93 26.09 -2.02
C LEU A 30 -27.47 26.50 -1.84
N ARG A 31 -26.78 26.84 -2.94
CA ARG A 31 -25.43 27.37 -2.90
C ARG A 31 -25.41 28.70 -2.15
N ASP A 32 -26.25 29.65 -2.54
CA ASP A 32 -26.32 30.97 -1.91
C ASP A 32 -26.66 30.87 -0.42
N ALA A 33 -27.61 30.01 -0.05
CA ALA A 33 -27.99 29.77 1.34
C ALA A 33 -26.86 29.14 2.18
N TYR A 34 -26.07 28.24 1.58
CA TYR A 34 -24.89 27.67 2.22
C TYR A 34 -23.74 28.68 2.32
N GLU A 35 -23.58 29.54 1.31
CA GLU A 35 -22.56 30.59 1.32
C GLU A 35 -22.77 31.55 2.49
N GLU A 36 -23.99 32.05 2.66
CA GLU A 36 -24.35 32.89 3.80
C GLU A 36 -24.08 32.18 5.14
N HIS A 37 -24.31 30.86 5.21
CA HIS A 37 -24.14 30.07 6.43
C HIS A 37 -22.68 29.81 6.79
N TYR A 38 -21.83 29.41 5.84
CA TYR A 38 -20.44 29.13 6.17
C TYR A 38 -19.69 30.39 6.62
N PHE A 39 -20.10 31.59 6.16
CA PHE A 39 -19.51 32.85 6.64
C PHE A 39 -19.79 33.13 8.11
N SER A 40 -20.90 32.62 8.66
CA SER A 40 -21.32 32.85 10.04
C SER A 40 -21.05 31.65 10.96
N CYS A 41 -20.81 30.46 10.42
CA CYS A 41 -20.57 29.23 11.17
C CYS A 41 -19.12 28.74 11.06
N ALA A 42 -18.38 28.81 12.17
CA ALA A 42 -16.97 28.40 12.22
C ALA A 42 -16.78 26.90 11.87
N GLU A 43 -17.71 26.03 12.28
CA GLU A 43 -17.61 24.59 12.03
C GLU A 43 -17.76 24.26 10.54
N CYS A 44 -18.74 24.87 9.87
CA CYS A 44 -18.91 24.69 8.42
C CYS A 44 -17.74 25.27 7.63
N ALA A 45 -17.15 26.39 8.08
CA ALA A 45 -15.95 26.94 7.47
C ALA A 45 -14.73 26.01 7.62
N ILE A 46 -14.58 25.35 8.77
CA ILE A 46 -13.51 24.36 9.00
C ILE A 46 -13.74 23.14 8.10
N GLN A 47 -14.95 22.58 8.07
CA GLN A 47 -15.29 21.43 7.24
C GLN A 47 -14.98 21.70 5.75
N LEU A 48 -15.35 22.88 5.24
CA LEU A 48 -15.07 23.28 3.86
C LEU A 48 -13.58 23.34 3.55
N ARG A 49 -12.77 23.93 4.43
CA ARG A 49 -11.31 24.00 4.27
C ARG A 49 -10.68 22.61 4.30
N THR A 50 -11.02 21.80 5.29
CA THR A 50 -10.47 20.44 5.43
C THR A 50 -10.83 19.56 4.23
N ALA A 51 -12.07 19.63 3.76
CA ALA A 51 -12.50 18.87 2.59
C ALA A 51 -11.81 19.37 1.30
N ALA A 52 -11.62 20.68 1.14
CA ALA A 52 -10.87 21.24 0.01
C ALA A 52 -9.39 20.81 0.02
N GLU A 53 -8.73 20.81 1.18
CA GLU A 53 -7.36 20.32 1.33
C GLU A 53 -7.22 18.83 0.99
N LEU A 54 -8.17 18.00 1.45
CA LEU A 54 -8.22 16.58 1.11
C LEU A 54 -8.35 16.35 -0.40
N ILE A 55 -9.25 17.07 -1.07
CA ILE A 55 -9.41 17.00 -2.52
C ILE A 55 -8.11 17.44 -3.21
N GLY A 56 -7.47 18.53 -2.76
CA GLY A 56 -6.20 18.99 -3.31
C GLY A 56 -5.06 17.97 -3.14
N ALA A 57 -4.93 17.36 -1.96
CA ALA A 57 -3.92 16.35 -1.68
C ALA A 57 -4.17 15.06 -2.47
N SER A 58 -5.42 14.60 -2.55
CA SER A 58 -5.79 13.41 -3.32
C SER A 58 -5.49 13.59 -4.81
N GLN A 59 -5.75 14.75 -5.41
CA GLN A 59 -5.41 15.01 -6.82
C GLN A 59 -3.90 14.97 -7.12
N GLN A 60 -3.03 15.20 -6.12
CA GLN A 60 -1.58 15.10 -6.28
C GLN A 60 -1.08 13.65 -6.21
N ILE A 61 -1.78 12.79 -5.47
CA ILE A 61 -1.38 11.41 -5.22
C ILE A 61 -2.03 10.45 -6.22
N LEU A 62 -3.27 10.72 -6.64
CA LEU A 62 -3.93 9.91 -7.65
C LEU A 62 -3.34 10.20 -9.03
N PRO A 63 -2.93 9.19 -9.81
CA PRO A 63 -2.64 9.38 -11.21
C PRO A 63 -3.88 9.98 -11.86
N ARG A 64 -3.73 11.08 -12.62
CA ARG A 64 -4.80 11.64 -13.44
C ARG A 64 -5.25 10.59 -14.45
N THR A 65 -6.14 9.71 -14.03
CA THR A 65 -6.94 8.93 -14.96
C THR A 65 -7.85 9.98 -15.57
N PRO A 66 -7.79 10.19 -16.90
CA PRO A 66 -8.74 11.08 -17.53
C PRO A 66 -10.12 10.60 -17.11
N ALA A 67 -10.92 11.49 -16.54
CA ALA A 67 -12.33 11.22 -16.35
C ALA A 67 -12.85 10.89 -17.75
N ILE A 68 -13.08 9.60 -18.03
CA ILE A 68 -13.85 9.18 -19.19
C ILE A 68 -15.27 9.59 -18.81
N GLY A 69 -15.56 10.88 -18.98
CA GLY A 69 -16.92 11.39 -19.06
C GLY A 69 -17.52 10.75 -20.29
N ALA A 70 -17.96 9.50 -20.14
CA ALA A 70 -18.78 8.82 -21.11
C ALA A 70 -20.12 9.56 -21.12
N LYS A 71 -20.19 10.67 -21.87
CA LYS A 71 -21.44 11.10 -22.49
C LYS A 71 -21.86 9.91 -23.34
N VAL A 72 -22.74 9.07 -22.79
CA VAL A 72 -23.40 8.03 -23.57
C VAL A 72 -24.22 8.78 -24.62
N PRO A 73 -23.85 8.73 -25.91
CA PRO A 73 -24.73 9.28 -26.92
C PRO A 73 -26.01 8.44 -26.89
N ALA A 74 -27.16 9.11 -26.75
CA ALA A 74 -28.45 8.44 -26.93
C ALA A 74 -28.41 7.74 -28.30
N PRO A 75 -28.66 6.42 -28.37
CA PRO A 75 -28.52 5.70 -29.62
C PRO A 75 -29.60 6.19 -30.60
N GLY A 76 -29.17 6.95 -31.61
CA GLY A 76 -30.00 7.35 -32.74
C GLY A 76 -30.50 6.11 -33.48
N GLY A 77 -31.79 6.15 -33.86
CA GLY A 77 -32.63 5.04 -34.32
C GLY A 77 -32.19 4.25 -35.57
N TRP A 78 -30.97 4.44 -36.08
CA TRP A 78 -30.37 3.62 -37.12
C TRP A 78 -29.95 2.24 -36.59
N PHE A 79 -29.33 2.18 -35.40
CA PHE A 79 -28.73 0.94 -34.87
C PHE A 79 -29.75 -0.09 -34.37
N SER A 80 -31.04 0.25 -34.35
CA SER A 80 -32.10 -0.69 -33.95
C SER A 80 -32.36 -1.78 -34.99
N TRP A 81 -31.89 -1.63 -36.23
CA TRP A 81 -32.11 -2.63 -37.29
C TRP A 81 -31.17 -3.85 -37.18
N PHE A 82 -30.06 -3.73 -36.43
CA PHE A 82 -29.07 -4.80 -36.24
C PHE A 82 -29.29 -5.68 -34.99
N LYS A 83 -30.46 -5.59 -34.34
CA LYS A 83 -30.76 -6.27 -33.07
C LYS A 83 -31.72 -7.43 -33.35
N PRO A 84 -31.27 -8.71 -33.43
CA PRO A 84 -30.59 -9.38 -32.30
C PRO A 84 -29.53 -10.46 -32.66
N TRP A 85 -29.04 -10.57 -33.90
CA TRP A 85 -28.19 -11.71 -34.30
C TRP A 85 -26.68 -11.52 -34.09
N VAL A 86 -26.19 -10.28 -33.97
CA VAL A 86 -24.73 -10.01 -33.85
C VAL A 86 -24.30 -9.72 -32.40
N ALA A 87 -25.23 -9.38 -31.51
CA ALA A 87 -24.92 -8.99 -30.13
C ALA A 87 -24.50 -10.19 -29.25
N VAL A 88 -25.03 -11.39 -29.52
CA VAL A 88 -24.73 -12.59 -28.72
C VAL A 88 -23.28 -13.08 -28.89
N PRO A 89 -22.72 -13.24 -30.11
CA PRO A 89 -21.35 -13.73 -30.27
C PRO A 89 -20.29 -12.72 -29.83
N THR A 90 -20.53 -11.41 -30.03
CA THR A 90 -19.59 -10.37 -29.56
C THR A 90 -19.57 -10.27 -28.04
N PHE A 91 -20.72 -10.38 -27.37
CA PHE A 91 -20.79 -10.40 -25.91
C PHE A 91 -20.15 -11.67 -25.32
N ALA A 92 -20.36 -12.83 -25.96
CA ALA A 92 -19.71 -14.07 -25.58
C ALA A 92 -18.19 -14.01 -25.75
N ALA A 93 -17.68 -13.47 -26.85
CA ALA A 93 -16.25 -13.30 -27.08
C ALA A 93 -15.62 -12.33 -26.06
N LEU A 94 -16.30 -11.24 -25.70
CA LEU A 94 -15.87 -10.31 -24.66
C LEU A 94 -15.83 -10.97 -23.28
N LEU A 95 -16.85 -11.76 -22.91
CA LEU A 95 -16.86 -12.51 -21.66
C LEU A 95 -15.76 -13.58 -21.61
N LEU A 96 -15.44 -14.21 -22.74
CA LEU A 96 -14.36 -15.18 -22.86
C LEU A 96 -12.99 -14.50 -22.70
N LEU A 97 -12.82 -13.32 -23.29
CA LEU A 97 -11.62 -12.48 -23.11
C LEU A 97 -11.47 -11.99 -21.66
N LEU A 98 -12.55 -11.50 -21.05
CA LEU A 98 -12.57 -11.07 -19.64
C LEU A 98 -12.29 -12.25 -18.69
N GLY A 99 -12.92 -13.41 -18.94
CA GLY A 99 -12.66 -14.64 -18.21
C GLY A 99 -11.21 -15.09 -18.35
N TYR A 100 -10.66 -15.07 -19.55
CA TYR A 100 -9.26 -15.44 -19.80
C TYR A 100 -8.26 -14.49 -19.11
N GLN A 101 -8.48 -13.17 -19.18
CA GLN A 101 -7.67 -12.21 -18.43
C GLN A 101 -7.77 -12.44 -16.91
N SER A 102 -8.98 -12.67 -16.40
CA SER A 102 -9.22 -12.92 -14.97
C SER A 102 -8.62 -14.23 -14.47
N PHE A 103 -8.59 -15.28 -15.29
CA PHE A 103 -8.14 -16.61 -14.84
C PHE A 103 -6.64 -16.83 -15.03
N VAL A 104 -6.01 -16.17 -16.02
CA VAL A 104 -4.62 -16.44 -16.41
C VAL A 104 -3.66 -15.30 -16.05
N ILE A 105 -4.11 -14.03 -16.11
CA ILE A 105 -3.25 -12.86 -15.85
C ILE A 105 -3.29 -12.46 -14.36
N VAL A 106 -4.47 -12.50 -13.73
CA VAL A 106 -4.64 -12.19 -12.30
C VAL A 106 -3.86 -13.10 -11.34
N PRO A 107 -3.66 -14.43 -11.53
CA PRO A 107 -2.87 -15.21 -10.60
C PRO A 107 -1.42 -14.73 -10.49
N LYS A 108 -0.80 -14.23 -11.57
CA LYS A 108 0.57 -13.68 -11.52
C LYS A 108 0.65 -12.29 -10.89
N ALA A 109 -0.40 -11.48 -11.05
CA ALA A 109 -0.53 -10.24 -10.29
C ALA A 109 -0.83 -10.50 -8.80
N LYS A 110 -1.52 -11.60 -8.46
CA LYS A 110 -1.72 -12.06 -7.08
C LYS A 110 -0.47 -12.66 -6.46
N GLU A 111 0.47 -13.22 -7.22
CA GLU A 111 1.78 -13.62 -6.70
C GLU A 111 2.66 -12.38 -6.40
N GLN A 112 2.62 -11.36 -7.26
CA GLN A 112 3.31 -10.08 -7.02
C GLN A 112 2.61 -9.19 -5.97
N ALA A 113 1.29 -9.29 -5.87
CA ALA A 113 0.50 -8.67 -4.80
C ALA A 113 0.43 -9.56 -3.56
N ALA A 114 0.83 -10.84 -3.57
CA ALA A 114 1.08 -11.57 -2.31
C ALA A 114 2.34 -11.01 -1.66
N SER A 115 3.35 -10.63 -2.46
CA SER A 115 4.51 -9.88 -1.95
C SER A 115 4.24 -8.40 -1.61
N GLY A 116 3.10 -7.83 -2.03
CA GLY A 116 2.75 -6.41 -1.79
C GLY A 116 1.51 -6.17 -0.91
N ALA A 117 0.61 -7.13 -0.83
CA ALA A 117 -0.64 -7.13 -0.05
C ALA A 117 -0.56 -8.06 1.17
N GLU A 118 0.61 -8.63 1.47
CA GLU A 118 1.02 -8.98 2.83
C GLU A 118 1.36 -7.74 3.69
N GLN A 119 0.78 -6.57 3.36
CA GLN A 119 0.48 -5.53 4.37
C GLN A 119 -0.73 -5.94 5.24
N ILE A 120 -0.93 -7.24 5.44
CA ILE A 120 -1.85 -7.78 6.45
C ILE A 120 -1.18 -7.56 7.79
N LEU A 121 -1.43 -6.40 8.42
CA LEU A 121 -1.30 -6.14 9.86
C LEU A 121 -0.29 -7.03 10.61
N PHE A 122 0.95 -7.09 10.13
CA PHE A 122 2.01 -7.77 10.83
C PHE A 122 2.58 -6.77 11.83
N ASN A 123 2.78 -7.18 13.07
CA ASN A 123 3.50 -6.34 14.00
C ASN A 123 4.90 -6.08 13.43
N SER A 124 5.22 -4.83 13.10
CA SER A 124 6.48 -4.48 12.45
C SER A 124 7.53 -4.20 13.51
N TYR A 125 8.62 -4.97 13.51
CA TYR A 125 9.74 -4.73 14.42
C TYR A 125 10.90 -4.10 13.65
N PRO A 126 11.28 -2.84 13.96
CA PRO A 126 12.39 -2.18 13.30
C PRO A 126 13.74 -2.61 13.90
N LEU A 127 14.55 -3.30 13.10
CA LEU A 127 15.99 -3.48 13.31
C LEU A 127 16.73 -2.34 12.59
N ARG A 128 16.91 -1.21 13.27
CA ARG A 128 17.73 -0.11 12.74
C ARG A 128 19.20 -0.24 13.11
N GLY A 129 20.08 -0.02 12.14
CA GLY A 129 21.47 0.38 12.38
C GLY A 129 22.49 -0.76 12.34
N VAL A 130 23.33 -0.71 11.31
CA VAL A 130 24.48 -1.60 11.11
C VAL A 130 25.72 -1.20 11.92
N ASN A 131 25.80 -0.04 12.59
CA ASN A 131 27.09 0.41 13.16
C ASN A 131 27.05 1.19 14.50
N THR A 132 25.94 1.19 15.25
CA THR A 132 25.83 2.01 16.48
C THR A 132 25.46 1.27 17.75
N ALA A 133 25.13 -0.02 17.69
CA ALA A 133 24.92 -0.85 18.87
C ALA A 133 26.12 -1.79 19.01
N GLY A 134 26.75 -1.77 20.18
CA GLY A 134 27.85 -2.67 20.53
C GLY A 134 27.46 -4.14 20.46
N GLU A 135 28.40 -5.01 20.80
CA GLU A 135 28.34 -6.48 20.68
C GLU A 135 27.12 -7.16 21.35
N ASP A 136 26.31 -6.41 22.11
CA ASP A 136 25.02 -6.83 22.63
C ASP A 136 23.92 -6.67 21.57
N GLY A 137 23.77 -7.71 20.74
CA GLY A 137 22.74 -7.81 19.71
C GLY A 137 21.36 -7.37 20.19
N ARG A 138 20.63 -6.62 19.34
CA ARG A 138 19.33 -6.03 19.69
C ARG A 138 18.32 -7.09 20.13
N MET A 139 17.63 -6.84 21.23
CA MET A 139 16.55 -7.69 21.74
C MET A 139 15.23 -7.35 21.07
N LEU A 140 14.60 -8.34 20.42
CA LEU A 140 13.28 -8.26 19.80
C LEU A 140 12.29 -9.07 20.65
N SER A 141 11.36 -8.38 21.29
CA SER A 141 10.26 -9.02 22.03
C SER A 141 9.11 -9.32 21.08
N ILE A 142 8.98 -10.56 20.60
CA ILE A 142 7.91 -11.00 19.68
C ILE A 142 6.85 -11.83 20.40
N ARG A 143 5.64 -11.93 19.84
CA ARG A 143 4.63 -12.84 20.37
C ARG A 143 4.82 -14.26 19.82
N PRO A 144 4.64 -15.30 20.63
CA PRO A 144 4.83 -16.69 20.19
C PRO A 144 3.75 -17.07 19.15
N GLY A 145 4.20 -17.56 17.99
CA GLY A 145 3.31 -18.08 16.96
C GLY A 145 2.62 -17.03 16.08
N GLU A 146 3.03 -15.77 16.15
CA GLU A 146 2.59 -14.72 15.22
C GLU A 146 3.59 -14.62 14.05
N ALA A 147 3.07 -14.45 12.83
CA ALA A 147 3.91 -14.04 11.70
C ALA A 147 4.16 -12.54 11.83
N PHE A 148 5.36 -12.07 11.49
CA PHE A 148 5.71 -10.66 11.65
C PHE A 148 6.64 -10.17 10.54
N LEU A 149 6.65 -8.85 10.32
CA LEU A 149 7.54 -8.20 9.36
C LEU A 149 8.75 -7.64 10.11
N LEU A 150 9.93 -8.13 9.74
CA LEU A 150 11.20 -7.60 10.23
C LEU A 150 11.66 -6.50 9.27
N ASN A 151 11.67 -5.26 9.75
CA ASN A 151 12.13 -4.12 8.97
C ASN A 151 13.60 -3.88 9.29
N PHE A 152 14.46 -3.87 8.27
CA PHE A 152 15.88 -3.58 8.46
C PHE A 152 16.41 -2.65 7.38
N ASP A 153 17.31 -1.77 7.76
CA ASP A 153 18.16 -1.00 6.87
C ASP A 153 19.57 -1.59 6.90
N PHE A 154 20.12 -1.93 5.74
CA PHE A 154 21.52 -2.33 5.63
C PHE A 154 22.25 -1.39 4.68
N VAL A 155 23.38 -0.87 5.16
CA VAL A 155 24.35 -0.16 4.34
C VAL A 155 25.41 -1.19 3.98
N PRO A 156 25.44 -1.69 2.74
CA PRO A 156 26.37 -2.74 2.35
C PRO A 156 27.81 -2.24 2.41
N THR A 157 28.74 -3.08 2.91
CA THR A 157 30.18 -2.78 2.88
C THR A 157 30.72 -2.68 1.45
N ARG A 158 30.07 -3.35 0.49
CA ARG A 158 30.39 -3.34 -0.93
C ARG A 158 29.13 -3.29 -1.77
N ASN A 159 29.11 -2.44 -2.80
CA ASN A 159 27.96 -2.31 -3.69
C ASN A 159 27.91 -3.45 -4.72
N PHE A 160 26.81 -4.20 -4.72
CA PHE A 160 26.48 -5.26 -5.68
C PHE A 160 25.12 -4.98 -6.36
N ASP A 161 24.92 -5.50 -7.56
CA ASP A 161 23.66 -5.37 -8.33
C ASP A 161 22.49 -6.16 -7.72
N SER A 162 22.78 -7.18 -6.92
CA SER A 162 21.81 -7.90 -6.12
C SER A 162 22.44 -8.46 -4.85
N TYR A 163 21.62 -8.62 -3.83
CA TYR A 163 22.00 -9.15 -2.52
C TYR A 163 21.09 -10.31 -2.14
N ILE A 164 21.61 -11.17 -1.29
CA ILE A 164 20.90 -12.27 -0.68
C ILE A 164 21.00 -12.06 0.82
N ALA A 165 19.84 -11.84 1.46
CA ALA A 165 19.73 -11.85 2.91
C ALA A 165 19.42 -13.28 3.37
N GLN A 166 20.22 -13.79 4.29
CA GLN A 166 20.00 -15.08 4.94
C GLN A 166 19.78 -14.90 6.42
N LEU A 167 18.65 -15.38 6.91
CA LEU A 167 18.38 -15.52 8.32
C LEU A 167 18.99 -16.84 8.80
N GLN A 168 19.91 -16.74 9.75
CA GLN A 168 20.59 -17.87 10.38
C GLN A 168 20.22 -17.94 11.86
N ASP A 169 20.01 -19.16 12.37
CA ASP A 169 19.91 -19.42 13.80
C ASP A 169 21.28 -19.29 14.49
N GLY A 170 21.32 -19.33 15.82
CA GLY A 170 22.55 -19.27 16.62
C GLY A 170 23.51 -20.42 16.35
N GLU A 171 23.01 -21.53 15.79
CA GLU A 171 23.78 -22.68 15.32
C GLU A 171 24.31 -22.51 13.87
N GLY A 172 23.95 -21.41 13.19
CA GLY A 172 24.34 -21.13 11.81
C GLY A 172 23.45 -21.78 10.74
N HIS A 173 22.35 -22.43 11.14
CA HIS A 173 21.38 -23.01 10.21
C HIS A 173 20.59 -21.92 9.48
N THR A 174 20.61 -21.94 8.15
CA THR A 174 19.80 -21.03 7.34
C THR A 174 18.32 -21.40 7.47
N LEU A 175 17.56 -20.49 8.08
CA LEU A 175 16.10 -20.61 8.22
C LEU A 175 15.40 -20.04 6.99
N LEU A 176 15.80 -18.84 6.55
CA LEU A 176 15.12 -18.12 5.47
C LEU A 176 16.13 -17.41 4.57
N GLN A 177 15.80 -17.30 3.29
CA GLN A 177 16.61 -16.60 2.31
C GLN A 177 15.73 -15.68 1.45
N LEU A 178 16.14 -14.42 1.33
CA LEU A 178 15.46 -13.40 0.53
C LEU A 178 16.44 -12.78 -0.46
N LYS A 179 16.00 -12.59 -1.71
CA LYS A 179 16.77 -11.87 -2.73
C LYS A 179 16.35 -10.39 -2.74
N ILE A 180 17.32 -9.51 -2.62
CA ILE A 180 17.15 -8.06 -2.59
C ILE A 180 17.83 -7.48 -3.82
N ALA A 181 17.12 -6.68 -4.61
CA ALA A 181 17.72 -5.97 -5.74
C ALA A 181 18.71 -4.91 -5.23
N GLY A 182 19.84 -4.72 -5.92
CA GLY A 182 20.91 -3.82 -5.49
C GLY A 182 20.48 -2.36 -5.32
N GLY A 183 19.52 -1.90 -6.13
CA GLY A 183 18.89 -0.57 -5.99
C GLY A 183 18.04 -0.39 -4.73
N ASN A 184 17.76 -1.47 -3.99
CA ASN A 184 17.10 -1.45 -2.69
C ASN A 184 18.08 -1.63 -1.52
N ALA A 185 19.38 -1.79 -1.78
CA ALA A 185 20.38 -1.66 -0.73
C ALA A 185 20.39 -0.20 -0.26
N ASN A 186 20.33 0.04 1.06
CA ASN A 186 20.06 1.34 1.69
C ASN A 186 18.59 1.83 1.65
N ARG A 187 17.62 0.98 1.31
CA ARG A 187 16.20 1.23 1.59
C ARG A 187 15.71 0.29 2.69
N GLU A 188 14.66 0.69 3.40
CA GLU A 188 14.01 -0.18 4.39
C GLU A 188 13.51 -1.43 3.67
N ALA A 189 14.12 -2.58 3.97
CA ALA A 189 13.73 -3.87 3.45
C ALA A 189 12.90 -4.58 4.51
N HIS A 190 11.93 -5.37 4.03
CA HIS A 190 11.03 -6.13 4.87
C HIS A 190 11.29 -7.62 4.67
N LEU A 191 11.55 -8.34 5.76
CA LEU A 191 11.63 -9.80 5.75
C LEU A 191 10.39 -10.36 6.45
N PRO A 192 9.46 -10.99 5.71
CA PRO A 192 8.33 -11.68 6.33
C PRO A 192 8.83 -12.93 7.04
N ILE A 193 8.57 -13.03 8.34
CA ILE A 193 8.85 -14.20 9.15
C ILE A 193 7.54 -14.97 9.36
N PRO A 194 7.44 -16.22 8.87
CA PRO A 194 6.32 -17.10 9.18
C PRO A 194 6.19 -17.39 10.67
N ALA A 195 4.95 -17.54 11.12
CA ALA A 195 4.64 -18.01 12.47
C ALA A 195 5.34 -19.34 12.78
N ARG A 196 5.87 -19.47 14.01
CA ARG A 196 6.59 -20.66 14.52
C ARG A 196 7.94 -20.96 13.86
N MET A 197 8.46 -20.07 13.02
CA MET A 197 9.80 -20.24 12.42
C MET A 197 10.92 -19.75 13.36
N LEU A 198 10.67 -18.65 14.09
CA LEU A 198 11.61 -18.08 15.06
C LEU A 198 11.23 -18.52 16.47
N HIS A 199 12.22 -19.01 17.21
CA HIS A 199 12.13 -19.33 18.63
C HIS A 199 12.87 -18.26 19.43
N PRO A 200 12.73 -18.21 20.76
CA PRO A 200 13.56 -17.32 21.58
C PRO A 200 15.01 -17.78 21.49
N GLY A 201 15.91 -16.89 21.09
CA GLY A 201 17.28 -17.27 20.77
C GLY A 201 18.08 -16.18 20.08
N LYS A 202 19.35 -16.48 19.79
CA LYS A 202 20.24 -15.58 19.05
C LYS A 202 20.11 -15.88 17.56
N TYR A 203 19.90 -14.86 16.76
CA TYR A 203 19.80 -14.95 15.30
C TYR A 203 20.76 -13.99 14.62
N ILE A 204 21.18 -14.35 13.43
CA ILE A 204 22.08 -13.54 12.61
C ILE A 204 21.45 -13.37 11.24
N LEU A 205 21.26 -12.12 10.83
CA LEU A 205 20.89 -11.79 9.46
C LEU A 205 22.17 -11.48 8.68
N ALA A 206 22.60 -12.42 7.83
CA ALA A 206 23.79 -12.29 7.00
C ALA A 206 23.42 -11.80 5.60
N PHE A 207 24.18 -10.85 5.07
CA PHE A 207 23.97 -10.28 3.74
C PHE A 207 25.12 -10.68 2.83
N TYR A 208 24.80 -11.22 1.65
CA TYR A 208 25.78 -11.61 0.64
C TYR A 208 25.49 -10.93 -0.69
N GLY A 209 26.52 -10.40 -1.35
CA GLY A 209 26.43 -9.92 -2.72
C GLY A 209 26.31 -11.07 -3.72
N ASP A 210 25.39 -10.94 -4.67
CA ASP A 210 25.19 -11.84 -5.79
C ASP A 210 25.43 -11.07 -7.11
N PRO A 211 26.69 -10.83 -7.50
CA PRO A 211 27.01 -10.18 -8.76
C PRO A 211 26.54 -11.08 -9.91
N GLY A 212 25.54 -10.63 -10.66
CA GLY A 212 24.93 -11.39 -11.76
C GLY A 212 23.69 -12.20 -11.40
N ALA A 213 23.09 -11.98 -10.22
CA ALA A 213 21.79 -12.57 -9.86
C ALA A 213 21.75 -14.12 -9.93
N SER A 214 22.91 -14.76 -9.76
CA SER A 214 23.15 -16.20 -9.91
C SER A 214 22.51 -17.06 -8.82
N GLY A 215 22.10 -16.45 -7.71
CA GLY A 215 21.57 -17.12 -6.52
C GLY A 215 22.62 -17.86 -5.69
N LYS A 216 23.89 -17.83 -6.09
CA LYS A 216 24.98 -18.55 -5.42
C LYS A 216 25.69 -17.64 -4.43
N ILE A 217 25.60 -17.99 -3.15
CA ILE A 217 26.34 -17.30 -2.09
C ILE A 217 27.81 -17.68 -2.18
N ARG A 218 28.66 -16.67 -2.21
CA ARG A 218 30.11 -16.81 -2.11
C ARG A 218 30.54 -16.07 -0.86
N SER A 219 31.29 -16.73 0.04
CA SER A 219 31.80 -16.12 1.27
C SER A 219 32.66 -14.87 1.02
N GLN A 220 33.21 -14.73 -0.19
CA GLN A 220 33.98 -13.56 -0.64
C GLN A 220 33.10 -12.31 -0.90
N ASN A 221 31.78 -12.48 -0.98
CA ASN A 221 30.80 -11.41 -1.19
C ASN A 221 30.05 -11.06 0.10
N ASP A 222 30.62 -11.34 1.28
CA ASP A 222 30.01 -10.93 2.55
C ASP A 222 29.86 -9.39 2.57
N ALA A 223 28.60 -8.95 2.65
CA ALA A 223 28.20 -7.55 2.58
C ALA A 223 27.84 -6.97 3.96
N GLY A 224 27.80 -7.80 5.00
CA GLY A 224 27.47 -7.40 6.37
C GLY A 224 26.70 -8.48 7.13
N ARG A 225 26.71 -8.38 8.46
CA ARG A 225 25.94 -9.25 9.35
C ARG A 225 25.29 -8.43 10.44
N LEU A 226 24.04 -8.76 10.77
CA LEU A 226 23.28 -8.11 11.82
C LEU A 226 22.85 -9.15 12.86
N PRO A 227 23.56 -9.23 14.00
CA PRO A 227 23.13 -10.09 15.10
C PRO A 227 21.96 -9.45 15.86
N PHE A 228 20.95 -10.27 16.17
CA PHE A 228 19.82 -9.87 17.00
C PHE A 228 19.37 -11.04 17.87
N THR A 229 18.79 -10.74 19.03
CA THR A 229 18.26 -11.74 19.96
C THR A 229 16.74 -11.63 19.94
N VAL A 230 16.05 -12.75 19.87
CA VAL A 230 14.59 -12.82 19.93
C VAL A 230 14.20 -13.32 21.31
N GLU A 231 13.26 -12.63 21.95
CA GLU A 231 12.61 -13.06 23.19
C GLU A 231 11.09 -13.07 22.98
N PHE A 232 10.38 -13.95 23.70
CA PHE A 232 8.92 -13.90 23.70
C PHE A 232 8.42 -12.91 24.73
N GLY A 233 7.75 -11.87 24.26
CA GLY A 233 7.01 -10.93 25.11
C GLY A 233 5.67 -11.53 25.54
N PRO A 234 5.13 -11.11 26.70
CA PRO A 234 3.79 -11.47 27.14
C PRO A 234 2.67 -10.89 26.26
#